data_AF-A0A9J7DJF8-F1
#
_entry.id   AF-A0A9J7DJF8-F1
#
_cell.length_a   1.000
_cell.length_b   1.000
_cell.length_c   1.000
_cell.angle_alpha   90.00
_cell.angle_beta   90.00
_cell.angle_gamma   90.00
#
_symmetry.space_group_name_H-M   'P 1'
#
loop_
_entity.id
_entity.type
_entity.pdbx_description
1 polymer ?
#
loop_
_entity_poly.entity_id
_entity_poly.type
_entity_poly.pdbx_seq_one_letter_code
_entity_poly.pdbx_strand_id
1 'polypeptide(L)'
;MDILPLNLTHLYELEITLNRNVQKQMRFTEQWLRDINTYLDPQMVMDAWLPLFGAFSHKLLVRLAVSASILNVVTSLFKWICPEYRPIWWLREFESKYKFRGFNLDANTCDTSAGFPSSHAVTFTTFAFILFHWLLVKLGKCCNMSNFEKYILIYGFVSLPLGLLWTGRLYFLTEFLHQCIGGSLFALLGVHFFNRYSALLLKLHKWSTVVWVMVLGMLPAAVYFAMIYLVDMDPHWSVRMLQKQQRQPLQTSTGHCHCDVSKFYSSTKYSETYGSLDISRL
;
A
#
# COMPACT_ATOMS: atom_id res chain seq x y z
N MET A 1 -6.19 9.73 -26.49
CA MET A 1 -5.64 9.02 -25.32
C MET A 1 -5.44 7.58 -25.74
N ASP A 2 -4.26 7.20 -26.24
CA ASP A 2 -3.88 5.79 -26.45
C ASP A 2 -2.39 5.73 -26.82
N ILE A 3 -1.52 5.85 -25.81
CA ILE A 3 -0.16 5.30 -25.89
C ILE A 3 0.16 4.72 -24.51
N LEU A 4 -0.58 3.68 -24.11
CA LEU A 4 0.01 2.77 -23.14
C LEU A 4 1.13 2.04 -23.90
N PRO A 5 2.40 2.06 -23.44
CA PRO A 5 3.46 1.38 -24.15
C PRO A 5 3.10 -0.11 -24.30
N LEU A 6 3.33 -0.68 -25.49
CA LEU A 6 2.93 -2.05 -25.85
C LEU A 6 3.31 -3.09 -24.77
N ASN A 7 4.47 -2.90 -24.12
CA ASN A 7 4.95 -3.75 -23.05
C ASN A 7 4.08 -3.71 -21.78
N LEU A 8 3.52 -2.55 -21.43
CA LEU A 8 2.67 -2.40 -20.24
C LEU A 8 1.29 -3.03 -20.47
N THR A 9 0.76 -2.91 -21.69
CA THR A 9 -0.50 -3.58 -22.07
C THR A 9 -0.36 -5.10 -21.99
N HIS A 10 0.74 -5.64 -22.51
CA HIS A 10 1.03 -7.07 -22.44
C HIS A 10 1.21 -7.54 -20.98
N LEU A 11 1.86 -6.75 -20.13
CA LEU A 11 1.98 -7.06 -18.70
C LEU A 11 0.60 -7.18 -18.04
N TYR A 12 -0.31 -6.23 -18.27
CA TYR A 12 -1.66 -6.30 -17.71
C TYR A 12 -2.47 -7.49 -18.23
N GLU A 13 -2.34 -7.85 -19.51
CA GLU A 13 -3.02 -9.02 -20.08
C GLU A 13 -2.55 -10.34 -19.43
N LEU A 14 -1.25 -10.45 -19.14
CA LEU A 14 -0.70 -11.59 -18.42
C LEU A 14 -1.21 -11.64 -16.97
N GLU A 15 -1.15 -10.52 -16.26
CA GLU A 15 -1.50 -10.47 -14.85
C GLU A 15 -3.01 -10.57 -14.61
N ILE A 16 -3.84 -10.09 -15.53
CA ILE A 16 -5.29 -10.29 -15.42
C ILE A 16 -5.66 -11.77 -15.57
N THR A 17 -4.90 -12.51 -16.39
CA THR A 17 -5.01 -13.98 -16.50
C THR A 17 -4.55 -14.65 -15.20
N LEU A 18 -3.48 -14.16 -14.58
CA LEU A 18 -3.04 -14.62 -13.27
C LEU A 18 -4.13 -14.41 -12.20
N ASN A 19 -4.72 -13.20 -12.12
CA ASN A 19 -5.79 -12.90 -11.18
C ASN A 19 -6.99 -13.84 -11.38
N ARG A 20 -7.35 -14.14 -12.63
CA ARG A 20 -8.39 -15.12 -12.95
C ARG A 20 -8.04 -16.52 -12.43
N ASN A 21 -6.80 -16.96 -12.61
CA ASN A 21 -6.36 -18.27 -12.16
C ASN A 21 -6.39 -18.37 -10.63
N VAL A 22 -5.95 -17.31 -9.93
CA VAL A 22 -6.06 -17.22 -8.47
C VAL A 22 -7.52 -17.28 -8.02
N GLN A 23 -8.42 -16.53 -8.66
CA GLN A 23 -9.86 -16.59 -8.36
C GLN A 23 -10.44 -18.00 -8.53
N LYS A 24 -10.08 -18.70 -9.62
CA LYS A 24 -10.56 -20.06 -9.87
C LYS A 24 -10.06 -21.07 -8.83
N GLN A 25 -8.78 -20.99 -8.46
CA GLN A 25 -8.15 -21.94 -7.54
C GLN A 25 -8.60 -21.71 -6.08
N MET A 26 -8.76 -20.46 -5.66
CA MET A 26 -9.06 -20.09 -4.28
C MET A 26 -10.54 -19.85 -4.02
N ARG A 27 -11.43 -20.21 -4.96
CA ARG A 27 -12.88 -19.98 -4.82
C ARG A 27 -13.48 -20.61 -3.56
N PHE A 28 -12.99 -21.80 -3.17
CA PHE A 28 -13.47 -22.51 -1.99
C PHE A 28 -12.96 -21.92 -0.67
N THR A 29 -11.88 -21.14 -0.70
CA THR A 29 -11.24 -20.52 0.47
C THR A 29 -11.51 -19.02 0.56
N GLU A 30 -12.48 -18.49 -0.20
CA GLU A 30 -12.78 -17.06 -0.29
C GLU A 30 -12.98 -16.40 1.08
N GLN A 31 -13.84 -16.98 1.92
CA GLN A 31 -14.15 -16.39 3.24
C GLN A 31 -12.90 -16.33 4.12
N TRP A 32 -12.11 -17.40 4.14
CA TRP A 32 -10.87 -17.45 4.90
C TRP A 32 -9.83 -16.44 4.38
N LEU A 33 -9.73 -16.30 3.05
CA LEU A 33 -8.83 -15.34 2.41
C LEU A 33 -9.24 -13.90 2.71
N ARG A 34 -10.55 -13.62 2.73
CA ARG A 34 -11.14 -12.34 3.14
C ARG A 34 -10.80 -11.98 4.57
N ASP A 35 -11.01 -12.92 5.49
CA ASP A 35 -10.76 -12.70 6.91
C ASP A 35 -9.27 -12.39 7.14
N ILE A 36 -8.37 -13.19 6.53
CA ILE A 36 -6.93 -12.94 6.60
C ILE A 36 -6.57 -11.58 6.02
N ASN A 37 -7.08 -11.22 4.84
CA ASN A 37 -6.75 -9.94 4.23
C ASN A 37 -7.28 -8.75 5.03
N THR A 38 -8.36 -8.94 5.79
CA THR A 38 -8.85 -7.95 6.74
C THR A 38 -7.86 -7.76 7.88
N TYR A 39 -7.33 -8.83 8.47
CA TYR A 39 -6.33 -8.75 9.55
C TYR A 39 -4.97 -8.20 9.10
N LEU A 40 -4.59 -8.43 7.84
CA LEU A 40 -3.35 -7.93 7.24
C LEU A 40 -3.52 -6.54 6.63
N ASP A 41 -4.72 -5.96 6.69
CA ASP A 41 -5.01 -4.65 6.15
C ASP A 41 -4.30 -3.53 6.94
N PRO A 42 -3.78 -2.47 6.28
CA PRO A 42 -3.15 -1.33 6.93
C PRO A 42 -4.00 -0.75 8.07
N GLN A 43 -5.32 -0.74 7.93
CA GLN A 43 -6.19 -0.25 8.99
C GLN A 43 -6.07 -1.11 10.25
N MET A 44 -6.20 -2.44 10.14
CA MET A 44 -6.01 -3.35 11.27
C MET A 44 -4.57 -3.33 11.81
N VAL A 45 -3.57 -3.17 10.93
CA VAL A 45 -2.17 -3.01 11.32
C VAL A 45 -1.96 -1.79 12.20
N MET A 46 -2.53 -0.65 11.83
CA MET A 46 -2.34 0.60 12.57
C MET A 46 -3.24 0.68 13.81
N ASP A 47 -4.47 0.17 13.74
CA ASP A 47 -5.46 0.31 14.82
C ASP A 47 -5.31 -0.76 15.90
N ALA A 48 -4.93 -2.00 15.54
CA ALA A 48 -4.86 -3.12 16.48
C ALA A 48 -3.42 -3.61 16.71
N TRP A 49 -2.71 -3.95 15.63
CA TRP A 49 -1.39 -4.57 15.76
C TRP A 49 -0.33 -3.60 16.29
N LEU A 50 -0.31 -2.36 15.80
CA LEU A 50 0.67 -1.35 16.20
C LEU A 50 0.60 -1.03 17.70
N PRO A 51 -0.57 -0.76 18.32
CA PRO A 51 -0.68 -0.63 19.77
C PRO A 51 -0.30 -1.89 20.53
N LEU A 52 -0.75 -3.07 20.06
CA LEU A 52 -0.48 -4.35 20.72
C LEU A 52 1.03 -4.62 20.84
N PHE A 53 1.78 -4.45 19.75
CA PHE A 53 3.23 -4.63 19.79
C PHE A 53 3.98 -3.44 20.39
N GLY A 54 3.40 -2.24 20.27
CA GLY A 54 3.92 -1.02 20.89
C GLY A 54 3.94 -1.08 22.42
N ALA A 55 2.97 -1.78 23.02
CA ALA A 55 2.91 -1.99 24.47
C ALA A 55 4.18 -2.68 25.03
N PHE A 56 4.85 -3.53 24.24
CA PHE A 56 6.08 -4.19 24.67
C PHE A 56 7.33 -3.30 24.57
N SER A 57 7.31 -2.25 23.74
CA SER A 57 8.45 -1.34 23.61
C SER A 57 8.07 -0.03 22.94
N HIS A 58 8.18 1.07 23.70
CA HIS A 58 8.01 2.42 23.18
C HIS A 58 8.95 2.71 22.00
N LYS A 59 10.20 2.23 22.04
CA LYS A 59 11.16 2.40 20.93
C LYS A 59 10.69 1.68 19.64
N LEU A 60 10.05 0.51 19.78
CA LEU A 60 9.49 -0.22 18.64
C LEU A 60 8.28 0.53 18.07
N LEU A 61 7.38 1.00 18.94
CA LEU A 61 6.19 1.77 18.55
C LEU A 61 6.56 2.98 17.70
N VAL A 62 7.46 3.83 18.21
CA VAL A 62 7.90 5.05 17.51
C VAL A 62 8.54 4.68 16.16
N ARG A 63 9.38 3.64 16.12
CA ARG A 63 10.03 3.21 14.87
C ARG A 63 9.03 2.71 13.83
N LEU A 64 8.05 1.91 14.25
CA LEU A 64 7.00 1.40 13.37
C LEU A 64 6.13 2.54 12.84
N ALA A 65 5.60 3.39 13.75
CA ALA A 65 4.71 4.48 13.39
C ALA A 65 5.38 5.49 12.44
N VAL A 66 6.60 5.92 12.75
CA VAL A 66 7.34 6.89 11.92
C VAL A 66 7.68 6.28 10.55
N SER A 67 8.20 5.05 10.51
CA SER A 67 8.58 4.42 9.23
C SER A 67 7.37 4.18 8.33
N ALA A 68 6.27 3.66 8.89
CA ALA A 68 5.03 3.44 8.15
C ALA A 68 4.43 4.77 7.64
N SER A 69 4.42 5.81 8.47
CA SER A 69 3.90 7.13 8.09
C SER A 69 4.68 7.74 6.93
N ILE A 70 6.02 7.77 7.03
CA ILE A 70 6.85 8.35 5.97
C ILE A 70 6.71 7.53 4.68
N LEU A 71 6.78 6.19 4.75
CA LEU A 71 6.63 5.35 3.55
C LEU A 71 5.26 5.47 2.91
N ASN A 72 4.20 5.66 3.68
CA ASN A 72 2.86 5.91 3.15
C ASN A 72 2.72 7.28 2.49
N VAL A 73 3.35 8.33 3.04
CA VAL A 73 3.40 9.65 2.39
C VAL A 73 4.15 9.55 1.06
N VAL A 74 5.34 8.93 1.05
CA VAL A 74 6.13 8.79 -0.18
C VAL A 74 5.40 7.91 -1.20
N THR A 75 4.75 6.83 -0.77
CA THR A 75 3.90 5.99 -1.64
C THR A 75 2.74 6.78 -2.23
N SER A 76 2.10 7.65 -1.44
CA SER A 76 1.04 8.53 -1.93
C SER A 76 1.57 9.49 -3.00
N LEU A 77 2.75 10.09 -2.78
CA LEU A 77 3.40 10.93 -3.80
C LEU A 77 3.67 10.16 -5.09
N PHE A 78 4.19 8.93 -5.00
CA PHE A 78 4.41 8.10 -6.19
C PHE A 78 3.12 7.78 -6.94
N LYS A 79 2.03 7.48 -6.23
CA LYS A 79 0.71 7.26 -6.84
C LYS A 79 0.20 8.48 -7.59
N TRP A 80 0.54 9.68 -7.13
CA TRP A 80 0.21 10.93 -7.81
C TRP A 80 1.11 11.18 -9.01
N ILE A 81 2.40 10.83 -8.96
CA ILE A 81 3.30 11.03 -10.10
C ILE A 81 3.03 10.03 -11.24
N CYS A 82 2.76 8.77 -10.88
CA CYS A 82 2.57 7.66 -11.81
C CYS A 82 1.20 7.00 -11.58
N PRO A 83 0.09 7.61 -12.04
CA PRO A 83 -1.23 7.04 -11.87
C PRO A 83 -1.37 5.78 -12.73
N GLU A 84 -1.46 4.63 -12.06
CA GLU A 84 -1.58 3.33 -12.72
C GLU A 84 -2.98 2.71 -12.55
N TYR A 85 -3.43 1.96 -13.57
CA TYR A 85 -4.70 1.23 -13.55
C TYR A 85 -4.69 0.09 -12.52
N ARG A 86 -5.84 -0.11 -11.87
CA ARG A 86 -6.14 -1.31 -11.09
C ARG A 86 -6.77 -2.39 -11.98
N PRO A 87 -6.72 -3.67 -11.58
CA PRO A 87 -7.32 -4.75 -12.36
C PRO A 87 -8.79 -4.50 -12.69
N ILE A 88 -9.59 -4.04 -11.72
CA ILE A 88 -11.01 -3.75 -11.93
C ILE A 88 -11.27 -2.58 -12.89
N TRP A 89 -10.42 -1.54 -12.86
CA TRP A 89 -10.52 -0.41 -13.78
C TRP A 89 -10.10 -0.80 -15.20
N TRP A 90 -9.04 -1.60 -15.30
CA TRP A 90 -8.55 -2.14 -16.55
C TRP A 90 -9.59 -3.04 -17.23
N LEU A 91 -10.17 -3.98 -16.48
CA LEU A 91 -11.23 -4.87 -16.98
C LEU A 91 -12.40 -4.10 -17.58
N ARG A 92 -12.80 -2.99 -16.95
CA ARG A 92 -13.93 -2.18 -17.38
C ARG A 92 -13.63 -1.36 -18.61
N GLU A 93 -12.50 -0.66 -18.63
CA GLU A 93 -12.16 0.21 -19.76
C GLU A 93 -11.93 -0.61 -21.05
N PHE A 94 -11.44 -1.84 -20.91
CA PHE A 94 -11.09 -2.70 -22.04
C PHE A 94 -12.03 -3.91 -22.23
N GLU A 95 -13.18 -3.92 -21.58
CA GLU A 95 -14.16 -5.02 -21.67
C GLU A 95 -14.61 -5.27 -23.11
N SER A 96 -14.87 -4.20 -23.86
CA SER A 96 -15.34 -4.26 -25.25
C SER A 96 -14.32 -4.91 -26.19
N LYS A 97 -13.02 -4.75 -25.91
CA LYS A 97 -11.91 -5.22 -26.73
C LYS A 97 -11.53 -6.66 -26.44
N TYR A 98 -11.49 -7.06 -25.17
CA TYR A 98 -10.96 -8.37 -24.76
C TYR A 98 -12.01 -9.34 -24.18
N LYS A 99 -13.28 -8.92 -24.05
CA LYS A 99 -14.43 -9.75 -23.63
C LYS A 99 -14.12 -10.61 -22.40
N PHE A 100 -13.67 -9.96 -21.33
CA PHE A 100 -13.28 -10.60 -20.09
C PHE A 100 -14.48 -11.29 -19.38
N ARG A 101 -14.70 -12.58 -19.62
CA ARG A 101 -15.77 -13.37 -18.95
C ARG A 101 -15.28 -14.18 -17.76
N GLY A 102 -16.04 -14.25 -16.67
CA GLY A 102 -15.82 -15.21 -15.57
C GLY A 102 -14.98 -14.70 -14.40
N PHE A 103 -15.05 -13.41 -14.09
CA PHE A 103 -14.51 -12.83 -12.87
C PHE A 103 -15.60 -12.69 -11.80
N ASN A 104 -15.27 -13.02 -10.55
CA ASN A 104 -16.13 -12.69 -9.42
C ASN A 104 -15.76 -11.28 -8.95
N LEU A 105 -16.70 -10.35 -9.08
CA LEU A 105 -16.54 -8.98 -8.62
C LEU A 105 -17.23 -8.84 -7.28
N ASP A 106 -16.48 -8.33 -6.31
CA ASP A 106 -16.94 -8.16 -4.95
C ASP A 106 -17.18 -6.68 -4.64
N ALA A 107 -18.19 -6.41 -3.81
CA ALA A 107 -18.53 -5.05 -3.38
C ALA A 107 -17.40 -4.38 -2.59
N ASN A 108 -16.57 -5.17 -1.93
CA ASN A 108 -15.46 -4.68 -1.10
C ASN A 108 -14.21 -4.27 -1.91
N THR A 109 -14.22 -4.38 -3.23
CA THR A 109 -13.10 -4.01 -4.14
C THR A 109 -13.06 -2.49 -4.45
N CYS A 110 -13.80 -1.67 -3.71
CA CYS A 110 -13.91 -0.23 -3.98
C CYS A 110 -12.79 0.56 -3.33
N ASP A 111 -11.67 0.62 -4.05
CA ASP A 111 -10.46 1.29 -3.62
C ASP A 111 -10.24 2.59 -4.41
N THR A 112 -9.92 3.69 -3.73
CA THR A 112 -10.09 5.06 -4.28
C THR A 112 -8.83 5.68 -4.91
N SER A 113 -7.69 5.01 -4.78
CA SER A 113 -6.38 5.51 -5.20
C SER A 113 -5.82 4.73 -6.38
N ALA A 114 -4.84 5.29 -7.11
CA ALA A 114 -4.10 4.60 -8.16
C ALA A 114 -3.46 3.28 -7.66
N GLY A 115 -3.22 2.35 -8.59
CA GLY A 115 -2.80 0.98 -8.27
C GLY A 115 -1.33 0.85 -7.83
N PHE A 116 -0.42 1.67 -8.35
CA PHE A 116 1.01 1.50 -8.14
C PHE A 116 1.67 2.66 -7.39
N PRO A 117 2.57 2.36 -6.43
CA PRO A 117 2.81 1.06 -5.80
C PRO A 117 1.69 0.68 -4.80
N SER A 118 1.55 -0.60 -4.47
CA SER A 118 0.54 -1.07 -3.51
C SER A 118 0.78 -0.50 -2.11
N SER A 119 -0.16 0.31 -1.61
CA SER A 119 -0.09 0.87 -0.24
C SER A 119 -0.30 -0.19 0.83
N HIS A 120 -1.07 -1.24 0.53
CA HIS A 120 -1.27 -2.38 1.42
C HIS A 120 0.03 -3.17 1.58
N ALA A 121 0.68 -3.51 0.47
CA ALA A 121 1.97 -4.19 0.49
C ALA A 121 3.05 -3.34 1.18
N VAL A 122 3.12 -2.02 0.90
CA VAL A 122 4.09 -1.13 1.55
C VAL A 122 3.93 -1.11 3.07
N THR A 123 2.71 -0.85 3.56
CA THR A 123 2.47 -0.72 5.00
C THR A 123 2.73 -2.04 5.71
N PHE A 124 2.19 -3.14 5.19
CA PHE A 124 2.33 -4.45 5.80
C PHE A 124 3.79 -4.94 5.78
N THR A 125 4.50 -4.81 4.64
CA THR A 125 5.92 -5.17 4.56
C THR A 125 6.76 -4.34 5.53
N THR A 126 6.51 -3.03 5.64
CA THR A 126 7.21 -2.15 6.59
C THR A 126 7.02 -2.64 8.02
N PHE A 127 5.75 -2.87 8.40
CA PHE A 127 5.39 -3.32 9.73
C PHE A 127 6.01 -4.68 10.06
N ALA A 128 5.77 -5.69 9.21
CA ALA A 128 6.23 -7.05 9.41
C ALA A 128 7.76 -7.11 9.48
N PHE A 129 8.47 -6.44 8.57
CA PHE A 129 9.92 -6.47 8.54
C PHE A 129 10.54 -5.85 9.80
N ILE A 130 10.06 -4.69 10.25
CA ILE A 130 10.56 -4.05 11.48
C ILE A 130 10.24 -4.90 12.71
N LEU A 131 9.01 -5.45 12.80
CA LEU A 131 8.57 -6.27 13.92
C LEU A 131 9.38 -7.57 14.03
N PHE A 132 9.46 -8.35 12.95
CA PHE A 132 10.19 -9.62 12.95
C PHE A 132 11.70 -9.41 13.13
N HIS A 133 12.27 -8.34 12.56
CA HIS A 133 13.66 -7.98 12.83
C HIS A 133 13.87 -7.69 14.32
N TRP A 134 12.98 -6.93 14.97
CA TRP A 134 13.08 -6.67 16.41
C TRP A 134 12.95 -7.95 17.24
N LEU A 135 11.99 -8.82 16.90
CA LEU A 135 11.72 -10.06 17.60
C LEU A 135 12.90 -11.03 17.49
N LEU A 136 13.42 -11.25 16.28
CA LEU A 136 14.52 -12.18 16.03
C LEU A 136 15.88 -11.68 16.54
N VAL A 137 16.09 -10.36 16.61
CA VAL A 137 17.27 -9.82 17.30
C VAL A 137 17.19 -10.08 18.81
N LYS A 138 16.00 -10.03 19.41
CA LYS A 138 15.82 -10.39 20.82
C LYS A 138 15.99 -11.89 21.06
N LEU A 139 15.28 -12.73 20.30
CA LEU A 139 15.33 -14.19 20.41
C LEU A 139 16.72 -14.75 20.07
N GLY A 140 17.36 -14.21 19.03
CA GLY A 140 18.68 -14.65 18.60
C GLY A 140 19.79 -14.38 19.61
N LYS A 141 19.60 -13.46 20.57
CA LYS A 141 20.50 -13.31 21.73
C LYS A 141 20.32 -14.44 22.73
N CYS A 142 19.09 -14.94 22.92
CA CYS A 142 18.80 -16.05 23.82
C CYS A 142 19.26 -17.39 23.23
N CYS A 143 19.09 -17.58 21.92
CA CYS A 143 19.37 -18.84 21.23
C CYS A 143 20.77 -18.90 20.56
N ASN A 144 21.65 -17.94 20.83
CA ASN A 144 23.00 -17.82 20.25
C ASN A 144 23.06 -18.00 18.72
N MET A 145 22.07 -17.45 18.01
CA MET A 145 21.94 -17.63 16.56
C MET A 145 22.97 -16.80 15.80
N SER A 146 23.48 -17.35 14.70
CA SER A 146 24.30 -16.60 13.74
C SER A 146 23.49 -15.49 13.07
N ASN A 147 24.18 -14.50 12.51
CA ASN A 147 23.49 -13.43 11.77
C ASN A 147 22.81 -13.95 10.50
N PHE A 148 23.38 -14.97 9.85
CA PHE A 148 22.81 -15.56 8.65
C PHE A 148 21.47 -16.26 8.92
N GLU A 149 21.40 -17.06 9.99
CA GLU A 149 20.15 -17.73 10.41
C GLU A 149 19.06 -16.71 10.75
N LYS A 150 19.41 -15.60 11.42
CA LYS A 150 18.46 -14.52 11.71
C LYS A 150 17.88 -13.94 10.42
N TYR A 151 18.71 -13.65 9.42
CA TYR A 151 18.24 -13.10 8.15
C TYR A 151 17.31 -14.06 7.43
N ILE A 152 17.67 -15.34 7.32
CA ILE A 152 16.83 -16.37 6.70
C ILE A 152 15.46 -16.42 7.38
N LEU A 153 15.44 -16.45 8.72
CA LEU A 153 14.18 -16.49 9.46
C LEU A 153 13.37 -15.21 9.28
N ILE A 154 13.98 -14.01 9.32
CA ILE A 154 13.28 -12.75 9.09
C ILE A 154 12.59 -12.79 7.73
N TYR A 155 13.33 -13.10 6.66
CA TYR A 155 12.77 -13.11 5.31
C TYR A 155 11.70 -14.21 5.14
N GLY A 156 11.92 -15.39 5.71
CA GLY A 156 10.93 -16.47 5.69
C GLY A 156 9.63 -16.08 6.41
N PHE A 157 9.71 -15.60 7.65
CA PHE A 157 8.55 -15.20 8.45
C PHE A 157 7.81 -13.99 7.88
N VAL A 158 8.50 -13.07 7.18
CA VAL A 158 7.86 -11.95 6.49
C VAL A 158 7.21 -12.41 5.18
N SER A 159 7.86 -13.29 4.42
CA SER A 159 7.37 -13.73 3.11
C SER A 159 6.04 -14.49 3.16
N LEU A 160 5.81 -15.30 4.21
CA LEU A 160 4.59 -16.10 4.34
C LEU A 160 3.31 -15.25 4.45
N PRO A 161 3.16 -14.34 5.44
CA PRO A 161 1.99 -13.49 5.52
C PRO A 161 1.91 -12.49 4.38
N LEU A 162 3.05 -12.06 3.82
CA LEU A 162 3.08 -11.19 2.66
C LEU A 162 2.50 -11.88 1.41
N GLY A 163 2.83 -13.16 1.21
CA GLY A 163 2.23 -13.98 0.16
C GLY A 163 0.72 -14.11 0.32
N LEU A 164 0.22 -14.28 1.55
CA LEU A 164 -1.22 -14.33 1.85
C LEU A 164 -1.94 -13.00 1.60
N LEU A 165 -1.27 -11.88 1.91
CA LEU A 165 -1.78 -10.55 1.58
C LEU A 165 -1.85 -10.40 0.05
N TRP A 166 -0.79 -10.73 -0.67
CA TRP A 166 -0.77 -10.63 -2.13
C TRP A 166 -1.87 -11.48 -2.76
N THR A 167 -1.98 -12.76 -2.41
CA THR A 167 -3.00 -13.64 -2.99
C THR A 167 -4.41 -13.12 -2.79
N GLY A 168 -4.72 -12.49 -1.65
CA GLY A 168 -5.99 -11.82 -1.44
C GLY A 168 -6.19 -10.60 -2.34
N ARG A 169 -5.17 -9.74 -2.48
CA ARG A 169 -5.26 -8.57 -3.36
C ARG A 169 -5.49 -8.94 -4.82
N LEU A 170 -4.83 -10.00 -5.30
CA LEU A 170 -5.05 -10.58 -6.63
C LEU A 170 -6.45 -11.21 -6.74
N TYR A 171 -6.89 -11.98 -5.73
CA TYR A 171 -8.20 -12.64 -5.70
C TYR A 171 -9.34 -11.62 -5.78
N PHE A 172 -9.29 -10.54 -4.99
CA PHE A 172 -10.34 -9.52 -4.99
C PHE A 172 -10.20 -8.49 -6.12
N LEU A 173 -9.29 -8.66 -7.07
CA LEU A 173 -9.06 -7.74 -8.21
C LEU A 173 -8.72 -6.30 -7.78
N THR A 174 -8.14 -6.14 -6.59
CA THR A 174 -7.79 -4.82 -6.04
C THR A 174 -6.48 -4.30 -6.61
N GLU A 175 -5.49 -5.19 -6.83
CA GLU A 175 -4.14 -4.84 -7.26
C GLU A 175 -3.57 -5.92 -8.19
N PHE A 176 -2.63 -5.52 -9.05
CA PHE A 176 -1.84 -6.45 -9.85
C PHE A 176 -0.62 -6.99 -9.10
N LEU A 177 -0.04 -8.10 -9.57
CA LEU A 177 1.11 -8.72 -8.90
C LEU A 177 2.34 -7.80 -8.88
N HIS A 178 2.66 -7.13 -9.98
CA HIS A 178 3.78 -6.18 -10.02
C HIS A 178 3.57 -5.01 -9.05
N GLN A 179 2.33 -4.60 -8.78
CA GLN A 179 2.01 -3.53 -7.81
C GLN A 179 2.32 -3.98 -6.38
N CYS A 180 1.97 -5.23 -6.06
CA CYS A 180 2.31 -5.86 -4.80
C CYS A 180 3.83 -6.02 -4.62
N ILE A 181 4.53 -6.58 -5.62
CA ILE A 181 5.98 -6.78 -5.60
C ILE A 181 6.70 -5.42 -5.50
N GLY A 182 6.31 -4.46 -6.33
CA GLY A 182 6.87 -3.11 -6.35
C GLY A 182 6.68 -2.39 -5.02
N GLY A 183 5.49 -2.50 -4.42
CA GLY A 183 5.21 -1.95 -3.09
C GLY A 183 6.06 -2.58 -1.99
N SER A 184 6.20 -3.90 -1.96
CA SER A 184 7.05 -4.56 -0.96
C SER A 184 8.54 -4.27 -1.15
N LEU A 185 9.03 -4.24 -2.38
CA LEU A 185 10.41 -3.85 -2.66
C LEU A 185 10.67 -2.41 -2.24
N PHE A 186 9.74 -1.51 -2.55
CA PHE A 186 9.78 -0.11 -2.14
C PHE A 186 9.86 0.03 -0.62
N ALA A 187 9.03 -0.72 0.13
CA ALA A 187 9.08 -0.74 1.59
C ALA A 187 10.41 -1.28 2.13
N LEU A 188 10.94 -2.37 1.59
CA LEU A 188 12.23 -2.94 2.03
C LEU A 188 13.37 -1.94 1.82
N LEU A 189 13.47 -1.36 0.62
CA LEU A 189 14.46 -0.33 0.31
C LEU A 189 14.31 0.88 1.23
N GLY A 190 13.08 1.32 1.44
CA GLY A 190 12.74 2.42 2.33
C GLY A 190 13.18 2.18 3.78
N VAL A 191 12.84 1.02 4.34
CA VAL A 191 13.25 0.63 5.71
C VAL A 191 14.77 0.53 5.81
N HIS A 192 15.45 -0.05 4.81
CA HIS A 192 16.91 -0.10 4.79
C HIS A 192 17.54 1.30 4.73
N PHE A 193 16.97 2.20 3.92
CA PHE A 193 17.39 3.58 3.83
C PHE A 193 17.22 4.30 5.19
N PHE A 194 16.05 4.19 5.83
CA PHE A 194 15.83 4.77 7.15
C PHE A 194 16.78 4.20 8.20
N ASN A 195 17.05 2.89 8.18
CA ASN A 195 18.00 2.29 9.11
C ASN A 195 19.43 2.82 8.91
N ARG A 196 19.85 3.03 7.66
CA ARG A 196 21.18 3.54 7.34
C ARG A 196 21.35 5.03 7.67
N TYR A 197 20.34 5.84 7.38
CA TYR A 197 20.43 7.31 7.42
C TYR A 197 19.68 7.96 8.59
N SER A 198 18.95 7.21 9.42
CA SER A 198 18.25 7.76 10.60
C SER A 198 19.14 8.61 11.50
N ALA A 199 20.37 8.17 11.77
CA ALA A 199 21.32 8.95 12.57
C ALA A 199 21.74 10.26 11.90
N LEU A 200 21.76 10.33 10.56
CA LEU A 200 22.02 11.56 9.82
C LEU A 200 20.80 12.48 9.86
N LEU A 201 19.60 11.94 9.62
CA LEU A 201 18.34 12.68 9.65
C LEU A 201 18.08 13.31 11.03
N LEU A 202 18.41 12.60 12.11
CA LEU A 202 18.26 13.10 13.49
C LEU A 202 19.32 14.15 13.87
N LYS A 203 20.44 14.23 13.14
CA LYS A 203 21.48 15.24 13.34
C LYS A 203 21.22 16.53 12.55
N LEU A 204 20.19 16.57 11.72
CA LEU A 204 19.83 17.77 10.98
C LEU A 204 19.48 18.91 11.93
N HIS A 205 19.97 20.10 11.62
CA HIS A 205 19.64 21.31 12.38
C HIS A 205 18.13 21.58 12.31
N LYS A 206 17.52 22.04 13.42
CA LYS A 206 16.06 22.24 13.51
C LYS A 206 15.49 23.05 12.34
N TRP A 207 16.17 24.13 11.96
CA TRP A 207 15.77 24.95 10.80
C TRP A 207 15.89 24.21 9.47
N SER A 208 16.90 23.37 9.29
CA SER A 208 17.05 22.54 8.10
C SER A 208 15.89 21.56 7.99
N THR A 209 15.48 20.91 9.10
CA THR A 209 14.33 20.01 9.13
C THR A 209 13.03 20.74 8.76
N VAL A 210 12.79 21.94 9.30
CA VAL A 210 11.61 22.75 8.96
C VAL A 210 11.59 23.08 7.47
N VAL A 211 12.72 23.51 6.91
CA VAL A 211 12.83 23.79 5.46
C VAL A 211 12.55 22.53 4.65
N TRP A 212 13.11 21.37 5.02
CA TRP A 212 12.83 20.12 4.33
C TRP A 212 11.35 19.72 4.40
N VAL A 213 10.70 19.87 5.54
CA VAL A 213 9.26 19.60 5.69
C VAL A 213 8.44 20.53 4.80
N MET A 214 8.77 21.82 4.75
CA MET A 214 8.09 22.79 3.89
C MET A 214 8.27 22.45 2.40
N VAL A 215 9.51 22.16 1.97
CA VAL A 215 9.81 21.80 0.57
C VAL A 215 9.10 20.52 0.17
N LEU A 216 9.19 19.47 1.01
CA LEU A 216 8.51 18.21 0.75
C LEU A 216 6.98 18.35 0.79
N GLY A 217 6.45 19.21 1.66
CA GLY A 217 5.03 19.52 1.75
C GLY A 217 4.47 20.26 0.53
N MET A 218 5.33 20.99 -0.21
CA MET A 218 4.95 21.64 -1.47
C MET A 218 5.00 20.70 -2.69
N LEU A 219 5.64 19.53 -2.57
CA LEU A 219 5.73 18.56 -3.68
C LEU A 219 4.37 18.10 -4.22
N PRO A 220 3.35 17.75 -3.41
CA PRO A 220 2.02 17.39 -3.93
C PRO A 220 1.41 18.48 -4.81
N ALA A 221 1.54 19.75 -4.41
CA ALA A 221 1.05 20.89 -5.19
C ALA A 221 1.82 21.02 -6.51
N ALA A 222 3.16 20.87 -6.47
CA ALA A 222 3.98 20.89 -7.67
C ALA A 222 3.61 19.76 -8.64
N VAL A 223 3.39 18.53 -8.13
CA VAL A 223 2.94 17.38 -8.94
C VAL A 223 1.55 17.64 -9.53
N TYR A 224 0.61 18.19 -8.75
CA TYR A 224 -0.73 18.55 -9.24
C TYR A 224 -0.66 19.50 -10.43
N PHE A 225 0.11 20.59 -10.32
CA PHE A 225 0.27 21.54 -11.43
C PHE A 225 1.05 20.93 -12.60
N ALA A 226 2.08 20.12 -12.34
CA ALA A 226 2.82 19.42 -13.39
C ALA A 226 1.92 18.48 -14.20
N MET A 227 1.00 17.76 -13.56
CA MET A 227 0.05 16.89 -14.26
C MET A 227 -0.85 17.67 -15.23
N ILE A 228 -1.34 18.83 -14.80
CA ILE A 228 -2.18 19.70 -15.64
C ILE A 228 -1.37 20.29 -16.79
N TYR A 229 -0.22 20.90 -16.50
CA TYR A 229 0.49 21.72 -17.48
C TYR A 229 1.48 20.95 -18.37
N LEU A 230 2.06 19.85 -17.88
CA LEU A 230 3.09 19.09 -18.62
C LEU A 230 2.56 17.80 -19.21
N VAL A 231 1.63 17.13 -18.53
CA VAL A 231 1.18 15.77 -18.90
C VAL A 231 -0.23 15.77 -19.51
N ASP A 232 -0.95 16.90 -19.46
CA ASP A 232 -2.35 17.04 -19.89
C ASP A 232 -3.24 15.92 -19.32
N MET A 233 -2.93 15.49 -18.09
CA MET A 233 -3.69 14.49 -17.36
C MET A 233 -4.47 15.16 -16.25
N ASP A 234 -5.78 14.96 -16.24
CA ASP A 234 -6.62 15.54 -15.20
C ASP A 234 -6.33 14.83 -13.85
N PRO A 235 -5.84 15.56 -12.83
CA PRO A 235 -5.38 15.03 -11.54
C PRO A 235 -6.48 14.34 -10.73
N HIS A 236 -7.75 14.56 -11.06
CA HIS A 236 -8.88 13.83 -10.48
C HIS A 236 -9.14 12.48 -11.17
N TRP A 237 -8.18 11.96 -11.95
CA TRP A 237 -8.34 10.76 -12.78
C TRP A 237 -8.85 9.55 -12.02
N SER A 238 -8.27 9.25 -10.86
CA SER A 238 -8.72 8.14 -10.01
C SER A 238 -10.16 8.34 -9.51
N VAL A 239 -10.55 9.58 -9.19
CA VAL A 239 -11.93 9.91 -8.79
C VAL A 239 -12.90 9.68 -9.97
N ARG A 240 -12.51 10.04 -11.19
CA ARG A 240 -13.32 9.73 -12.38
C ARG A 240 -13.44 8.21 -12.59
N MET A 241 -12.36 7.45 -12.41
CA MET A 241 -12.38 5.99 -12.53
C MET A 241 -13.29 5.34 -11.48
N LEU A 242 -13.28 5.84 -10.25
CA LEU A 242 -14.23 5.42 -9.21
C LEU A 242 -15.69 5.74 -9.53
N GLN A 243 -15.97 6.96 -10.00
CA GLN A 243 -17.32 7.34 -10.38
C GLN A 243 -17.83 6.51 -11.56
N LYS A 244 -16.94 6.21 -12.52
CA LYS A 244 -17.23 5.22 -13.57
C LYS A 244 -17.53 3.86 -12.93
N GLN A 245 -16.74 3.44 -11.92
CA GLN A 245 -16.92 2.19 -11.18
C GLN A 245 -18.33 2.05 -10.59
N GLN A 246 -18.82 3.10 -9.94
CA GLN A 246 -20.13 3.13 -9.30
C GLN A 246 -21.30 3.20 -10.30
N ARG A 247 -21.17 3.97 -11.38
CA ARG A 247 -22.28 4.20 -12.33
C ARG A 247 -22.67 2.97 -13.15
N GLN A 248 -21.74 2.06 -13.37
CA GLN A 248 -21.99 0.79 -14.04
C GLN A 248 -21.76 -0.35 -13.05
N PRO A 249 -22.80 -0.81 -12.32
CA PRO A 249 -22.71 -2.06 -11.59
C PRO A 249 -22.59 -3.20 -12.61
N LEU A 250 -21.51 -3.97 -12.54
CA LEU A 250 -21.55 -5.33 -13.09
C LEU A 250 -22.66 -6.07 -12.35
N GLN A 251 -23.53 -6.76 -13.10
CA GLN A 251 -24.88 -7.23 -12.76
C GLN A 251 -25.08 -8.07 -11.47
N THR A 252 -24.10 -8.14 -10.56
CA THR A 252 -24.11 -9.00 -9.37
C THR A 252 -23.67 -8.34 -8.06
N SER A 253 -23.32 -7.04 -8.01
CA SER A 253 -22.96 -6.40 -6.72
C SER A 253 -24.08 -5.50 -6.18
N THR A 254 -24.79 -5.99 -5.17
CA THR A 254 -25.82 -5.25 -4.40
C THR A 254 -25.24 -4.38 -3.27
N GLY A 255 -23.93 -4.11 -3.27
CA GLY A 255 -23.28 -3.25 -2.29
C GLY A 255 -23.07 -1.83 -2.83
N HIS A 256 -23.65 -0.83 -2.17
CA HIS A 256 -23.26 0.57 -2.39
C HIS A 256 -21.83 0.78 -1.86
N CYS A 257 -20.87 0.99 -2.76
CA CYS A 257 -19.54 1.42 -2.36
C CYS A 257 -19.59 2.85 -1.81
N HIS A 258 -19.37 3.02 -0.52
CA HIS A 258 -19.29 4.35 0.09
C HIS A 258 -17.99 5.03 -0.35
N CYS A 259 -18.10 6.07 -1.19
CA CYS A 259 -16.97 6.92 -1.52
C CYS A 259 -16.60 7.75 -0.30
N ASP A 260 -15.54 7.37 0.41
CA ASP A 260 -14.90 8.30 1.34
C ASP A 260 -13.92 9.18 0.55
N VAL A 261 -14.44 10.26 -0.03
CA VAL A 261 -13.63 11.28 -0.73
C VAL A 261 -12.64 11.93 0.25
N SER A 262 -12.89 11.84 1.57
CA SER A 262 -11.92 12.31 2.56
C SER A 262 -10.62 11.50 2.47
N LYS A 263 -10.65 10.17 2.24
CA LYS A 263 -9.45 9.35 2.04
C LYS A 263 -8.60 9.76 0.82
N PHE A 264 -9.21 10.35 -0.20
CA PHE A 264 -8.50 10.84 -1.39
C PHE A 264 -7.71 12.13 -1.11
N TYR A 265 -8.27 13.03 -0.29
CA TYR A 265 -7.61 14.26 0.14
C TYR A 265 -6.84 14.10 1.46
N SER A 266 -7.01 12.99 2.17
CA SER A 266 -6.48 12.76 3.51
C SER A 266 -5.26 11.84 3.54
N SER A 267 -4.37 11.93 2.55
CA SER A 267 -2.96 11.53 2.78
C SER A 267 -2.36 12.21 4.02
N THR A 268 -3.02 13.27 4.54
CA THR A 268 -2.78 13.98 5.80
C THR A 268 -3.53 13.45 7.04
N LYS A 269 -4.64 12.69 6.96
CA LYS A 269 -5.37 12.26 8.20
C LYS A 269 -4.58 11.29 9.07
N TYR A 270 -3.74 10.43 8.49
CA TYR A 270 -2.89 9.56 9.30
C TYR A 270 -1.82 10.33 10.09
N SER A 271 -1.52 11.58 9.71
CA SER A 271 -0.67 12.49 10.48
C SER A 271 -1.45 13.33 11.51
N GLU A 272 -2.74 13.58 11.31
CA GLU A 272 -3.56 14.39 12.23
C GLU A 272 -4.05 13.58 13.44
N THR A 273 -4.37 12.29 13.30
CA THR A 273 -4.91 11.49 14.42
C THR A 273 -3.87 11.16 15.51
N TYR A 274 -2.56 11.29 15.22
CA TYR A 274 -1.48 11.10 16.18
C TYR A 274 -0.74 12.40 16.58
N GLY A 275 -1.21 13.55 16.08
CA GLY A 275 -0.63 14.88 16.38
C GLY A 275 -1.26 15.59 17.59
N SER A 276 -2.36 15.08 18.16
CA SER A 276 -3.04 15.68 19.32
C SER A 276 -2.68 15.00 20.65
N LEU A 277 -1.42 14.65 20.84
CA LEU A 277 -0.89 14.43 22.18
C LEU A 277 -0.62 15.80 22.80
N ASP A 278 -1.58 16.24 23.59
CA ASP A 278 -1.53 17.44 24.41
C ASP A 278 -0.41 17.31 25.46
N ILE A 279 0.79 17.83 25.14
CA ILE A 279 1.96 17.87 26.03
C ILE A 279 1.74 18.85 27.22
N SER A 280 0.52 19.36 27.41
CA SER A 280 0.15 20.19 28.56
C SER A 280 -0.21 19.39 29.81
N ARG A 281 -0.45 18.07 29.71
CA ARG A 281 -0.84 17.22 30.85
C ARG A 281 -0.32 15.78 30.68
N LEU A 282 0.97 15.57 30.97
CA LEU A 282 1.56 14.39 31.63
C LEU A 282 3.09 14.50 31.65
#